data_AF-A0A966Q0J3-F1
#
_entry.id   AF-A0A966Q0J3-F1
#
_cell.length_a   1.000
_cell.length_b   1.000
_cell.length_c   1.000
_cell.angle_alpha   90.00
_cell.angle_beta   90.00
_cell.angle_gamma   90.00
#
_symmetry.space_group_name_H-M   'P 1'
#
loop_
_entity.id
_entity.type
_entity.pdbx_description
1 polymer ?
#
loop_
_entity_poly.entity_id
_entity_poly.type
_entity_poly.pdbx_seq_one_letter_code
_entity_poly.pdbx_strand_id
1 'polypeptide(L)'
;MKNRAEELLNQVEDRIVCPPATQDISINLANRKICVDKANYGPANPDLPNDNFWQAKADLFKTSIEEAKTMRCGNCAAFVIKDQMRQCIEKGIASMSIDENDLAKDIVNEADLGYCELFDFKCAGSRTCDAWITGGPLTDNNGVNNE
;
A
#
# COMPACT_ATOMS: atom_id res chain seq x y z
N MET A 1 35.20 0.31 -12.76
CA MET A 1 34.81 -0.88 -11.97
C MET A 1 34.56 -0.38 -10.56
N LYS A 2 33.32 -0.45 -10.10
CA LYS A 2 32.97 -0.05 -8.72
C LYS A 2 33.66 -1.03 -7.77
N ASN A 3 34.24 -0.53 -6.69
CA ASN A 3 34.96 -1.42 -5.77
C ASN A 3 33.94 -2.20 -4.91
N ARG A 4 34.36 -3.36 -4.39
CA ARG A 4 33.51 -4.26 -3.60
C ARG A 4 32.86 -3.58 -2.39
N ALA A 5 33.47 -2.52 -1.85
CA ALA A 5 32.90 -1.76 -0.75
C ALA A 5 31.74 -0.85 -1.21
N GLU A 6 31.86 -0.22 -2.38
CA GLU A 6 30.76 0.52 -3.02
C GLU A 6 29.61 -0.41 -3.41
N GLU A 7 29.90 -1.62 -3.91
CA GLU A 7 28.86 -2.63 -4.18
C GLU A 7 28.16 -3.09 -2.90
N LEU A 8 28.90 -3.27 -1.80
CA LEU A 8 28.34 -3.65 -0.50
C LEU A 8 27.54 -2.51 0.15
N LEU A 9 27.98 -1.25 0.01
CA LEU A 9 27.26 -0.08 0.50
C LEU A 9 25.95 0.14 -0.26
N ASN A 10 25.98 0.03 -1.60
CA ASN A 10 24.74 0.05 -2.41
C ASN A 10 23.81 -1.12 -2.02
N GLN A 11 24.36 -2.32 -1.77
CA GLN A 11 23.58 -3.46 -1.26
C GLN A 11 23.04 -3.29 0.16
N VAL A 12 23.50 -2.30 0.93
CA VAL A 12 23.01 -2.00 2.28
C VAL A 12 22.05 -0.80 2.25
N GLU A 13 22.28 0.18 1.37
CA GLU A 13 21.38 1.32 1.12
C GLU A 13 20.09 0.89 0.40
N ASP A 14 20.15 -0.09 -0.51
CA ASP A 14 18.97 -0.66 -1.19
C ASP A 14 18.24 -1.75 -0.39
N ARG A 15 18.71 -2.07 0.83
CA ARG A 15 17.95 -2.96 1.72
C ARG A 15 16.88 -2.15 2.44
N ILE A 16 15.78 -1.87 1.75
CA ILE A 16 14.50 -1.66 2.43
C ILE A 16 14.25 -2.92 3.29
N VAL A 17 14.47 -2.78 4.60
CA VAL A 17 14.09 -3.81 5.56
C VAL A 17 12.57 -3.91 5.49
N CYS A 18 12.05 -5.10 5.17
CA CYS A 18 10.61 -5.33 5.08
C CYS A 18 9.90 -4.80 6.34
N PRO A 19 8.94 -3.86 6.21
CA PRO A 19 8.26 -3.33 7.38
C PRO A 19 7.56 -4.45 8.16
N PRO A 20 7.55 -4.43 9.51
CA PRO A 20 6.96 -5.49 10.30
C PRO A 20 5.51 -5.81 9.92
N ALA A 21 4.71 -4.79 9.59
CA ALA A 21 3.31 -4.95 9.18
C ALA A 21 3.11 -5.67 7.82
N THR A 22 4.17 -5.87 7.03
CA THR A 22 4.11 -6.73 5.84
C THR A 22 4.15 -8.21 6.22
N GLN A 23 4.90 -8.55 7.28
CA GLN A 23 5.15 -9.92 7.74
C GLN A 23 4.21 -10.37 8.87
N ASP A 24 3.84 -9.46 9.77
CA ASP A 24 3.02 -9.75 10.96
C ASP A 24 1.60 -9.23 10.77
N ILE A 25 0.64 -10.16 10.74
CA ILE A 25 -0.78 -9.84 10.57
C ILE A 25 -1.35 -9.06 11.77
N SER A 26 -0.85 -9.25 12.98
CA SER A 26 -1.35 -8.55 14.17
C SER A 26 -0.98 -7.07 14.14
N ILE A 27 0.26 -6.76 13.76
CA ILE A 27 0.71 -5.37 13.54
C ILE A 27 -0.08 -4.74 12.39
N ASN A 28 -0.24 -5.48 11.28
CA ASN A 28 -1.01 -5.03 10.13
C ASN A 28 -2.46 -4.65 10.49
N LEU A 29 -3.14 -5.49 11.28
CA LEU A 29 -4.52 -5.28 11.70
C LEU A 29 -4.65 -4.09 12.67
N ALA A 30 -3.71 -3.93 13.60
CA ALA A 30 -3.67 -2.78 14.50
C ALA A 30 -3.53 -1.47 13.71
N ASN A 31 -2.61 -1.44 12.74
CA ASN A 31 -2.35 -0.28 11.90
C ASN A 31 -3.52 0.02 10.95
N ARG A 32 -4.12 -1.01 10.34
CA ARG A 32 -5.36 -0.86 9.56
C ARG A 32 -6.49 -0.27 10.40
N LYS A 33 -6.64 -0.72 11.66
CA LYS A 33 -7.66 -0.18 12.57
C LYS A 33 -7.46 1.32 12.82
N ILE A 34 -6.21 1.78 12.99
CA ILE A 34 -5.92 3.21 13.12
C ILE A 34 -6.39 3.96 11.87
N CYS A 35 -6.09 3.45 10.67
CA CYS A 35 -6.52 4.08 9.41
C CYS A 35 -8.06 4.10 9.26
N VAL A 36 -8.75 3.04 9.68
CA VAL A 36 -10.23 3.00 9.74
C VAL A 36 -10.76 4.07 10.70
N ASP A 37 -10.24 4.14 11.92
CA ASP A 37 -10.78 5.02 12.97
C ASP A 37 -10.43 6.49 12.75
N LYS A 38 -9.26 6.78 12.18
CA LYS A 38 -8.71 8.15 12.06
C LYS A 38 -8.82 8.75 10.67
N ALA A 39 -8.91 7.92 9.65
CA ALA A 39 -8.94 8.36 8.25
C ALA A 39 -9.99 7.62 7.42
N ASN A 40 -11.00 7.01 8.05
CA ASN A 40 -12.16 6.43 7.38
C ASN A 40 -11.78 5.54 6.19
N TYR A 41 -10.83 4.61 6.42
CA TYR A 41 -10.39 3.65 5.43
C TYR A 41 -11.55 2.74 4.98
N GLY A 42 -11.99 2.90 3.73
CA GLY A 42 -13.29 2.40 3.29
C GLY A 42 -13.58 2.65 1.80
N PRO A 43 -14.81 2.34 1.34
CA PRO A 43 -15.72 1.42 2.02
C PRO A 43 -15.16 -0.01 1.95
N ALA A 44 -15.71 -0.94 2.73
CA ALA A 44 -15.20 -2.32 2.83
C ALA A 44 -15.07 -3.03 1.47
N ASN A 45 -16.09 -2.87 0.64
CA ASN A 45 -16.11 -3.27 -0.76
C ASN A 45 -16.46 -2.03 -1.61
N PRO A 46 -15.48 -1.44 -2.30
CA PRO A 46 -15.68 -0.32 -3.23
C PRO A 46 -16.67 -0.53 -4.36
N ASP A 47 -16.90 -1.78 -4.77
CA ASP A 47 -17.75 -2.14 -5.92
C ASP A 47 -19.24 -2.18 -5.57
N LEU A 48 -19.56 -2.16 -4.27
CA LEU A 48 -20.94 -2.09 -3.81
C LEU A 48 -21.38 -0.64 -3.58
N PRO A 49 -22.67 -0.32 -3.79
CA PRO A 49 -23.21 0.99 -3.49
C PRO A 49 -22.97 1.37 -2.02
N ASN A 50 -22.48 2.59 -1.80
CA ASN A 50 -22.32 3.18 -0.48
C ASN A 50 -22.34 4.72 -0.57
N ASP A 51 -23.51 5.25 -0.92
CA ASP A 51 -23.68 6.67 -1.25
C ASP A 51 -23.28 7.57 -0.09
N ASN A 52 -23.58 7.18 1.16
CA ASN A 52 -23.19 7.94 2.34
C ASN A 52 -21.67 8.03 2.52
N PHE A 53 -20.95 6.93 2.30
CA PHE A 53 -19.48 6.94 2.38
C PHE A 53 -18.88 7.85 1.30
N TRP A 54 -19.37 7.70 0.07
CA TRP A 54 -18.85 8.48 -1.06
C TRP A 54 -19.21 9.96 -0.96
N GLN A 55 -20.41 10.30 -0.47
CA GLN A 55 -20.79 11.67 -0.20
C GLN A 55 -19.88 12.29 0.88
N ALA A 56 -19.64 11.58 2.00
CA ALA A 56 -18.73 12.07 3.03
C ALA A 56 -17.31 12.31 2.51
N LYS A 57 -16.82 11.46 1.59
CA LYS A 57 -15.52 11.62 0.92
C LYS A 57 -15.51 12.85 0.00
N ALA A 58 -16.57 13.03 -0.78
CA ALA A 58 -16.76 14.18 -1.66
C ALA A 58 -16.80 15.49 -0.87
N ASP A 59 -17.54 15.52 0.23
CA ASP A 59 -17.62 16.68 1.12
C ASP A 59 -16.25 17.01 1.75
N LEU A 60 -15.52 15.99 2.20
CA LEU A 60 -14.17 16.14 2.76
C LEU A 60 -13.20 16.79 1.76
N PHE A 61 -13.15 16.27 0.53
CA PHE A 61 -12.25 16.77 -0.51
C PHE A 61 -12.82 17.94 -1.30
N LYS A 62 -14.02 18.43 -0.95
CA LYS A 62 -14.73 19.53 -1.60
C LYS A 62 -14.89 19.32 -3.11
N THR A 63 -15.31 18.12 -3.48
CA THR A 63 -15.46 17.70 -4.87
C THR A 63 -16.77 16.93 -5.08
N SER A 64 -16.98 16.36 -6.27
CA SER A 64 -18.11 15.48 -6.58
C SER A 64 -17.87 14.05 -6.09
N ILE A 65 -18.96 13.27 -5.92
CA ILE A 65 -18.87 11.84 -5.64
C ILE A 65 -18.03 11.11 -6.70
N GLU A 66 -18.21 11.47 -7.97
CA GLU A 66 -17.52 10.83 -9.07
C GLU A 66 -16.01 11.09 -9.03
N GLU A 67 -15.59 12.32 -8.73
CA GLU A 67 -14.17 12.63 -8.54
C GLU A 67 -13.61 11.97 -7.27
N ALA A 68 -14.34 11.99 -6.16
CA ALA A 68 -13.92 11.32 -4.92
C ALA A 68 -13.74 9.80 -5.10
N LYS A 69 -14.55 9.15 -5.95
CA LYS A 69 -14.37 7.74 -6.33
C LYS A 69 -13.12 7.48 -7.16
N THR A 70 -12.46 8.50 -7.73
CA THR A 70 -11.16 8.34 -8.39
C THR A 70 -9.98 8.39 -7.42
N MET A 71 -10.17 8.90 -6.20
CA MET A 71 -9.13 9.05 -5.19
C MET A 71 -8.89 7.73 -4.47
N ARG A 72 -8.02 6.88 -5.04
CA ARG A 72 -7.79 5.50 -4.60
C ARG A 72 -6.39 5.31 -4.06
N CYS A 73 -6.19 4.30 -3.22
CA CYS A 73 -4.85 3.96 -2.76
C CYS A 73 -3.92 3.67 -3.94
N GLY A 74 -4.43 3.01 -5.00
CA GLY A 74 -3.68 2.71 -6.23
C GLY A 74 -3.14 3.92 -6.99
N ASN A 75 -3.64 5.14 -6.74
CA ASN A 75 -3.07 6.39 -7.28
C ASN A 75 -2.63 7.38 -6.19
N CYS A 76 -2.49 6.91 -4.95
CA CYS A 76 -2.04 7.72 -3.81
C CYS A 76 -0.51 7.75 -3.73
N ALA A 77 0.08 8.93 -3.56
CA ALA A 77 1.54 9.12 -3.45
C ALA A 77 2.19 8.41 -2.25
N ALA A 78 1.39 7.97 -1.27
CA ALA A 78 1.87 7.18 -0.14
C ALA A 78 1.70 5.67 -0.31
N PHE A 79 1.18 5.22 -1.44
CA PHE A 79 1.00 3.80 -1.73
C PHE A 79 2.22 3.26 -2.47
N VAL A 80 2.93 2.33 -1.83
CA VAL A 80 4.18 1.76 -2.32
C VAL A 80 3.92 0.39 -2.92
N ILE A 81 4.18 0.27 -4.21
CA ILE A 81 4.10 -0.98 -4.98
C ILE A 81 5.44 -1.34 -5.64
N LYS A 82 6.55 -0.81 -5.11
CA LYS A 82 7.91 -1.24 -5.48
C LYS A 82 8.04 -2.76 -5.37
N ASP A 83 8.78 -3.38 -6.28
CA ASP A 83 8.95 -4.83 -6.36
C ASP A 83 9.36 -5.44 -5.02
N GLN A 84 10.34 -4.84 -4.34
CA GLN A 84 10.81 -5.30 -3.04
C GLN A 84 9.74 -5.21 -1.96
N MET A 85 8.90 -4.17 -1.97
CA MET A 85 7.81 -4.04 -1.00
C MET A 85 6.74 -5.11 -1.24
N ARG A 86 6.39 -5.38 -2.50
CA ARG A 86 5.45 -6.45 -2.83
C ARG A 86 6.00 -7.83 -2.46
N GLN A 87 7.29 -8.08 -2.69
CA GLN A 87 7.96 -9.30 -2.23
C GLN A 87 7.92 -9.46 -0.70
N CYS A 88 8.05 -8.37 0.06
CA CYS A 88 7.83 -8.42 1.51
C CYS A 88 6.39 -8.87 1.80
N ILE A 89 5.39 -8.25 1.18
CA ILE A 89 3.98 -8.62 1.37
C ILE A 89 3.72 -10.10 1.04
N GLU A 90 4.22 -10.56 -0.11
CA GLU A 90 4.11 -11.97 -0.55
C GLU A 90 4.71 -12.92 0.48
N LYS A 91 5.94 -12.66 0.93
CA LYS A 91 6.60 -13.48 1.96
C LYS A 91 5.81 -13.54 3.26
N GLY A 92 5.22 -12.42 3.67
CA GLY A 92 4.38 -12.34 4.86
C GLY A 92 3.03 -13.05 4.73
N ILE A 93 2.55 -13.27 3.50
CA ILE A 93 1.35 -14.08 3.22
C ILE A 93 1.74 -15.56 3.15
N ALA A 94 2.79 -15.90 2.40
CA ALA A 94 3.28 -17.26 2.26
C ALA A 94 3.72 -17.87 3.61
N SER A 95 4.25 -17.08 4.55
CA SER A 95 4.55 -17.57 5.90
C SER A 95 3.32 -17.98 6.71
N MET A 96 2.11 -17.61 6.27
CA MET A 96 0.83 -18.01 6.87
C MET A 96 0.22 -19.27 6.20
N SER A 97 0.75 -19.72 5.05
CA SER A 97 0.23 -20.85 4.26
C SER A 97 1.35 -21.84 3.90
N ILE A 98 1.22 -23.10 4.30
CA ILE A 98 2.32 -24.09 4.38
C ILE A 98 2.89 -24.52 3.01
N ASP A 99 2.19 -24.27 1.91
CA ASP A 99 2.65 -24.46 0.53
C ASP A 99 2.00 -23.38 -0.35
N GLU A 100 2.65 -23.00 -1.45
CA GLU A 100 2.19 -22.04 -2.49
C GLU A 100 2.67 -20.58 -2.35
N ASN A 101 3.96 -20.36 -2.65
CA ASN A 101 4.45 -19.02 -3.04
C ASN A 101 3.66 -18.41 -4.21
N ASP A 102 3.04 -19.25 -5.05
CA ASP A 102 2.20 -18.82 -6.17
C ASP A 102 0.86 -18.24 -5.68
N LEU A 103 0.23 -18.81 -4.66
CA LEU A 103 -0.99 -18.27 -4.06
C LEU A 103 -0.76 -16.89 -3.41
N ALA A 104 0.38 -16.70 -2.75
CA ALA A 104 0.71 -15.40 -2.15
C ALA A 104 0.82 -14.29 -3.21
N LYS A 105 1.42 -14.60 -4.37
CA LYS A 105 1.48 -13.69 -5.51
C LYS A 105 0.10 -13.41 -6.08
N ASP A 106 -0.72 -14.45 -6.25
CA ASP A 106 -2.08 -14.31 -6.75
C ASP A 106 -2.92 -13.41 -5.83
N ILE A 107 -2.84 -13.59 -4.51
CA ILE A 107 -3.51 -12.72 -3.53
C ILE A 107 -3.04 -11.26 -3.66
N VAL A 108 -1.73 -11.05 -3.77
CA VAL A 108 -1.14 -9.71 -3.91
C VAL A 108 -1.57 -9.03 -5.21
N ASN A 109 -1.68 -9.78 -6.29
CA ASN A 109 -2.11 -9.26 -7.59
C ASN A 109 -3.62 -9.01 -7.64
N GLU A 110 -4.44 -9.97 -7.20
CA GLU A 110 -5.90 -9.90 -7.24
C GLU A 110 -6.43 -8.74 -6.40
N ALA A 111 -5.86 -8.52 -5.21
CA ALA A 111 -6.28 -7.43 -4.33
C ALA A 111 -5.51 -6.11 -4.56
N ASP A 112 -4.63 -6.07 -5.58
CA ASP A 112 -3.69 -4.97 -5.84
C ASP A 112 -3.03 -4.49 -4.54
N LEU A 113 -2.34 -5.40 -3.84
CA LEU A 113 -1.74 -5.09 -2.56
C LEU A 113 -0.46 -4.26 -2.72
N GLY A 114 -0.34 -3.29 -1.83
CA GLY A 114 0.84 -2.47 -1.63
C GLY A 114 0.95 -2.03 -0.18
N TYR A 115 1.95 -1.21 0.12
CA TYR A 115 2.18 -0.70 1.48
C TYR A 115 1.79 0.77 1.57
N CYS A 116 1.04 1.14 2.61
CA CYS A 116 0.72 2.53 2.88
C CYS A 116 1.71 3.12 3.88
N GLU A 117 2.54 4.08 3.44
CA GLU A 117 3.56 4.74 4.28
C GLU A 117 2.96 5.70 5.33
N LEU A 118 1.72 6.15 5.14
CA LEU A 118 1.07 7.06 6.11
C LEU A 118 0.57 6.35 7.36
N PHE A 119 0.23 5.06 7.24
CA PHE A 119 -0.42 4.29 8.30
C PHE A 119 0.26 2.95 8.57
N ASP A 120 1.36 2.65 7.89
CA ASP A 120 2.17 1.45 8.09
C ASP A 120 1.42 0.11 7.97
N PHE A 121 0.67 -0.10 6.89
CA PHE A 121 -0.03 -1.37 6.68
C PHE A 121 -0.14 -1.78 5.22
N LYS A 122 -0.33 -3.10 5.02
CA LYS A 122 -0.77 -3.70 3.74
C LYS A 122 -2.14 -3.16 3.36
N CYS A 123 -2.16 -2.33 2.32
CA CYS A 123 -3.33 -1.68 1.78
C CYS A 123 -3.68 -2.28 0.41
N ALA A 124 -4.96 -2.22 0.03
CA ALA A 124 -5.44 -2.60 -1.29
C ALA A 124 -5.65 -1.36 -2.16
N GLY A 125 -5.21 -1.41 -3.42
CA GLY A 125 -5.22 -0.27 -4.35
C GLY A 125 -6.62 0.27 -4.63
N SER A 126 -7.63 -0.59 -4.67
CA SER A 126 -9.04 -0.19 -4.91
C SER A 126 -9.70 0.54 -3.73
N ARG A 127 -9.10 0.50 -2.53
CA ARG A 127 -9.63 1.18 -1.33
C ARG A 127 -9.27 2.67 -1.31
N THR A 128 -9.80 3.41 -0.35
CA THR A 128 -9.46 4.83 -0.13
C THR A 128 -9.48 5.17 1.36
N CYS A 129 -8.86 6.29 1.74
CA CYS A 129 -8.92 6.88 3.07
C CYS A 129 -8.96 8.42 2.94
N ASP A 130 -9.22 9.11 4.04
CA ASP A 130 -9.28 10.57 4.14
C ASP A 130 -7.90 11.24 3.97
N ALA A 131 -6.82 10.47 4.12
CA ALA A 131 -5.45 10.95 3.94
C ALA A 131 -4.90 10.71 2.52
N TRP A 132 -5.77 10.53 1.52
CA TRP A 132 -5.34 10.36 0.14
C TRP A 132 -4.55 11.58 -0.37
N ILE A 133 -3.47 11.33 -1.12
CA ILE A 133 -2.58 12.36 -1.70
C ILE A 133 -2.36 12.03 -3.17
N THR A 134 -2.55 13.01 -4.06
CA THR A 134 -2.35 12.85 -5.51
C THR A 134 -0.90 12.52 -5.89
N GLY A 135 -0.71 11.86 -7.04
CA GLY A 135 0.61 11.69 -7.68
C GLY A 135 1.30 10.35 -7.47
N GLY A 136 0.58 9.33 -6.98
CA GLY A 136 1.12 7.98 -6.83
C GLY A 136 0.72 7.01 -7.95
N PRO A 137 1.02 5.71 -7.77
CA PRO A 137 1.70 5.13 -6.61
C PRO A 137 3.23 5.26 -6.71
N LEU A 138 3.94 5.01 -5.61
CA LEU A 138 5.40 4.87 -5.60
C LEU A 138 5.77 3.51 -6.19
N THR A 139 6.55 3.55 -7.27
CA THR A 139 7.00 2.40 -8.05
C THR A 139 8.53 2.38 -8.09
N ASP A 140 9.13 1.33 -8.66
CA ASP A 140 10.59 1.26 -8.80
C ASP A 140 11.15 2.38 -9.69
N ASN A 141 10.32 2.95 -10.57
CA ASN A 141 10.73 4.02 -11.49
C ASN A 141 10.66 5.41 -10.87
N ASN A 142 9.88 5.61 -9.80
CA ASN A 142 9.69 6.91 -9.15
C ASN A 142 9.65 6.73 -7.63
N GLY A 143 10.75 7.11 -6.96
CA GLY A 143 10.89 6.98 -5.50
C GLY A 143 12.32 6.84 -4.97
N VAL A 144 13.33 7.20 -5.77
CA VAL A 144 14.70 7.50 -5.35
C VAL A 144 15.05 8.82 -6.03
N ASN A 145 15.56 9.79 -5.27
CA ASN A 145 15.94 11.10 -5.78
C ASN A 145 16.94 10.94 -6.94
N ASN A 146 16.53 11.32 -8.15
CA ASN A 146 17.47 11.74 -9.18
C ASN A 146 17.74 13.23 -8.95
N GLU A 147 18.59 13.54 -7.97
CA GLU A 147 19.33 14.81 -7.86
C GLU A 147 20.76 14.53 -7.42
#